data_AF-F8TH95-F1
#
_entry.id   AF-F8TH95-F1
#
_cell.length_a   1.000
_cell.length_b   1.000
_cell.length_c   1.000
_cell.angle_alpha   90.00
_cell.angle_beta   90.00
_cell.angle_gamma   90.00
#
_symmetry.space_group_name_H-M   'P 1'
#
loop_
_entity.id
_entity.type
_entity.pdbx_description
1 polymer ?
#
loop_
_entity_poly.entity_id
_entity_poly.type
_entity_poly.pdbx_seq_one_letter_code
_entity_poly.pdbx_strand_id
1 'polypeptide(L)'
;PKASRGICGADAHAIAGRNYLRMVAAGTSAHSDHAREILHILHTSSADGNYHVRDEQKLLRLALEWEIPTEGRDIYDIAHEVAEVGLQEFGKSFGTQLFLKRATKERQQVWHDQGIEPRAIDREIATAMHMTHMGNTADPEFLVRQGLRTSLSNGWGGSMLGTEITDILFGTPTVRTTEGNLGVLEKDMVNIVVHGHDPVFSEMVVTAAEVKELVDYAKSKGAKGINMVGLCCTANEVAMRHGVRMAGNFLQQENAILTGVVEMMCVDVQCIFPSLAPLSECFHTKFVTSSPIARIPGSIYIEFKPETAFDQAKDLIRMAIDNFQNRDNAKTYIPPTKQTAVVGYPTEQIIKQLDGVTNSHLDEIGSYKPAIDAIKAGVLRGAVAIVGCNNPRVRPDYSHFEIMKELLANDVLIVATGCAAQVATKAGLLNKEAKYLCGDGLRRVCELAD
;
A
#
# COMPACT_ATOMS: atom_id res chain seq x y z
N PRO A 1 43.72 17.77 -4.29
CA PRO A 1 42.82 17.33 -5.38
C PRO A 1 42.15 16.00 -5.02
N LYS A 2 40.82 15.86 -5.22
CA LYS A 2 40.17 14.54 -5.12
C LYS A 2 40.57 13.70 -6.33
N ALA A 3 40.81 12.40 -6.13
CA ALA A 3 41.10 11.49 -7.24
C ALA A 3 39.88 11.36 -8.17
N SER A 4 40.11 11.25 -9.47
CA SER A 4 39.06 11.12 -10.49
C SER A 4 38.44 9.72 -10.56
N ARG A 5 39.08 8.72 -9.93
CA ARG A 5 38.65 7.33 -9.87
C ARG A 5 38.84 6.77 -8.46
N GLY A 6 38.02 5.78 -8.11
CA GLY A 6 38.25 4.92 -6.95
C GLY A 6 39.43 3.98 -7.17
N ILE A 7 39.82 3.23 -6.13
CA ILE A 7 40.97 2.31 -6.15
C ILE A 7 40.85 1.28 -7.29
N CYS A 8 39.65 0.76 -7.54
CA CYS A 8 39.40 -0.22 -8.60
C CYS A 8 39.30 0.37 -10.01
N GLY A 9 39.51 1.67 -10.18
CA GLY A 9 39.39 2.36 -11.47
C GLY A 9 37.98 2.83 -11.84
N ALA A 10 36.96 2.58 -11.01
CA ALA A 10 35.62 3.12 -11.25
C ALA A 10 35.61 4.65 -11.12
N ASP A 11 35.03 5.34 -12.11
CA ASP A 11 34.81 6.79 -12.06
C ASP A 11 33.49 7.15 -11.35
N ALA A 12 33.19 8.45 -11.27
CA ALA A 12 31.98 8.94 -10.61
C ALA A 12 30.68 8.40 -11.23
N HIS A 13 30.63 8.18 -12.54
CA HIS A 13 29.42 7.70 -13.23
C HIS A 13 29.17 6.22 -12.95
N ALA A 14 30.22 5.39 -13.00
CA ALA A 14 30.14 3.99 -12.60
C ALA A 14 29.66 3.84 -11.15
N ILE A 15 30.21 4.65 -10.23
CA ILE A 15 29.82 4.63 -8.82
C ILE A 15 28.35 5.04 -8.64
N ALA A 16 27.93 6.13 -9.29
CA ALA A 16 26.55 6.61 -9.21
C ALA A 16 25.55 5.60 -9.79
N GLY A 17 25.84 5.05 -10.98
CA GLY A 17 24.99 4.05 -11.63
C GLY A 17 24.84 2.77 -10.80
N ARG A 18 25.93 2.30 -10.16
CA ARG A 18 25.87 1.11 -9.29
C ARG A 18 25.02 1.36 -8.05
N ASN A 19 25.18 2.53 -7.42
CA ASN A 19 24.38 2.90 -6.25
C ASN A 19 22.90 3.03 -6.61
N TYR A 20 22.59 3.70 -7.73
CA TYR A 20 21.23 3.80 -8.26
C TYR A 20 20.60 2.42 -8.47
N LEU A 21 21.30 1.52 -9.17
CA LEU A 21 20.79 0.18 -9.46
C LEU A 21 20.56 -0.64 -8.18
N ARG A 22 21.43 -0.51 -7.16
CA ARG A 22 21.20 -1.16 -5.86
C ARG A 22 19.98 -0.62 -5.13
N MET A 23 19.71 0.69 -5.21
CA MET A 23 18.49 1.27 -4.63
C MET A 23 17.24 0.72 -5.32
N VAL A 24 17.26 0.59 -6.65
CA VAL A 24 16.17 -0.04 -7.41
C VAL A 24 16.01 -1.51 -7.00
N ALA A 25 17.09 -2.28 -6.94
CA ALA A 25 17.05 -3.69 -6.55
C ALA A 25 16.46 -3.90 -5.15
N ALA A 26 16.85 -3.08 -4.17
CA ALA A 26 16.31 -3.12 -2.82
C ALA A 26 14.82 -2.72 -2.77
N GLY A 27 14.41 -1.73 -3.57
CA GLY A 27 13.00 -1.37 -3.70
C GLY A 27 12.16 -2.47 -4.34
N THR A 28 12.68 -3.09 -5.40
CA THR A 28 12.05 -4.24 -6.07
C THR A 28 11.95 -5.44 -5.12
N SER A 29 12.98 -5.74 -4.33
CA SER A 29 12.92 -6.86 -3.38
C SER A 29 11.86 -6.66 -2.29
N ALA A 30 11.65 -5.42 -1.83
CA ALA A 30 10.65 -5.13 -0.81
C ALA A 30 9.21 -5.42 -1.29
N HIS A 31 8.85 -4.98 -2.49
CA HIS A 31 7.53 -5.30 -3.06
C HIS A 31 7.43 -6.74 -3.57
N SER A 32 8.56 -7.34 -3.97
CA SER A 32 8.63 -8.75 -4.34
C SER A 32 8.23 -9.64 -3.17
N ASP A 33 8.85 -9.46 -2.02
CA ASP A 33 8.58 -10.29 -0.85
C ASP A 33 7.15 -10.11 -0.33
N HIS A 34 6.67 -8.85 -0.30
CA HIS A 34 5.27 -8.55 0.03
C HIS A 34 4.30 -9.36 -0.86
N ALA A 35 4.43 -9.28 -2.18
CA ALA A 35 3.52 -9.98 -3.08
C ALA A 35 3.64 -11.51 -2.99
N ARG A 36 4.84 -12.02 -2.74
CA ARG A 36 5.07 -13.46 -2.57
C ARG A 36 4.36 -14.01 -1.33
N GLU A 37 4.44 -13.31 -0.21
CA GLU A 37 3.75 -13.72 1.02
C GLU A 37 2.24 -13.80 0.80
N ILE A 38 1.64 -12.80 0.14
CA ILE A 38 0.21 -12.81 -0.18
C ILE A 38 -0.17 -14.01 -1.06
N LEU A 39 0.68 -14.41 -2.01
CA LEU A 39 0.44 -15.60 -2.83
C LEU A 39 0.51 -16.90 -2.00
N HIS A 40 1.42 -17.00 -1.02
CA HIS A 40 1.43 -18.13 -0.09
C HIS A 40 0.14 -18.20 0.75
N ILE A 41 -0.42 -17.05 1.12
CA ILE A 41 -1.74 -17.00 1.76
C ILE A 41 -2.85 -17.47 0.82
N LEU A 42 -2.86 -17.04 -0.44
CA LEU A 42 -3.84 -17.52 -1.43
C LEU A 42 -3.73 -19.04 -1.61
N HIS A 43 -2.52 -19.57 -1.71
CA HIS A 43 -2.26 -21.01 -1.86
C HIS A 43 -2.76 -21.86 -0.68
N THR A 44 -2.82 -21.26 0.52
CA THR A 44 -3.26 -21.96 1.74
C THR A 44 -4.67 -21.57 2.18
N SER A 45 -5.34 -20.71 1.42
CA SER A 45 -6.71 -20.27 1.69
C SER A 45 -7.72 -21.42 1.55
N SER A 46 -8.77 -21.39 2.37
CA SER A 46 -9.85 -22.40 2.35
C SER A 46 -11.13 -21.83 2.95
N ALA A 47 -12.28 -22.49 2.73
CA ALA A 47 -13.56 -22.03 3.25
C ALA A 47 -13.62 -21.97 4.78
N ASP A 48 -12.91 -22.86 5.46
CA ASP A 48 -12.89 -22.98 6.92
C ASP A 48 -11.60 -22.42 7.57
N GLY A 49 -10.72 -21.81 6.77
CA GLY A 49 -9.43 -21.27 7.21
C GLY A 49 -9.53 -19.86 7.84
N ASN A 50 -8.38 -19.24 8.13
CA ASN A 50 -8.34 -17.82 8.55
C ASN A 50 -8.46 -16.86 7.36
N TYR A 51 -8.09 -17.32 6.17
CA TYR A 51 -8.08 -16.56 4.93
C TYR A 51 -8.93 -17.26 3.89
N HIS A 52 -9.75 -16.49 3.20
CA HIS A 52 -10.76 -16.97 2.26
C HIS A 52 -10.69 -16.17 0.96
N VAL A 53 -11.20 -16.74 -0.12
CA VAL A 53 -11.46 -15.98 -1.35
C VAL A 53 -12.69 -15.11 -1.12
N ARG A 54 -12.54 -13.79 -1.19
CA ARG A 54 -13.64 -12.82 -1.02
C ARG A 54 -14.13 -12.25 -2.35
N ASP A 55 -13.27 -12.14 -3.35
CA ASP A 55 -13.65 -11.70 -4.70
C ASP A 55 -13.42 -12.82 -5.71
N GLU A 56 -14.38 -13.74 -5.78
CA GLU A 56 -14.37 -14.86 -6.73
C GLU A 56 -14.35 -14.38 -8.18
N GLN A 57 -15.03 -13.27 -8.49
CA GLN A 57 -15.06 -12.75 -9.85
C GLN A 57 -13.68 -12.26 -10.30
N LYS A 58 -12.94 -11.59 -9.42
CA LYS A 58 -11.58 -11.15 -9.71
C LYS A 58 -10.62 -12.34 -9.86
N LEU A 59 -10.75 -13.35 -9.02
CA LEU A 59 -10.00 -14.60 -9.14
C LEU A 59 -10.26 -15.27 -10.49
N LEU A 60 -11.52 -15.43 -10.88
CA LEU A 60 -11.90 -16.06 -12.15
C LEU A 60 -11.43 -15.26 -13.38
N ARG A 61 -11.46 -13.92 -13.31
CA ARG A 61 -10.90 -13.06 -14.39
C ARG A 61 -9.40 -13.25 -14.53
N LEU A 62 -8.67 -13.29 -13.41
CA LEU A 62 -7.22 -13.51 -13.44
C LEU A 62 -6.87 -14.92 -13.92
N ALA A 63 -7.60 -15.94 -13.47
CA ALA A 63 -7.45 -17.31 -13.94
C ALA A 63 -7.64 -17.40 -15.46
N LEU A 64 -8.68 -16.77 -16.00
CA LEU A 64 -8.90 -16.70 -17.45
C LEU A 64 -7.77 -15.96 -18.19
N GLU A 65 -7.29 -14.83 -17.65
CA GLU A 65 -6.15 -14.08 -18.21
C GLU A 65 -4.88 -14.95 -18.30
N TRP A 66 -4.70 -15.85 -17.34
CA TRP A 66 -3.55 -16.76 -17.27
C TRP A 66 -3.84 -18.15 -17.85
N GLU A 67 -4.95 -18.31 -18.57
CA GLU A 67 -5.33 -19.54 -19.28
C GLU A 67 -5.51 -20.75 -18.33
N ILE A 68 -5.88 -20.50 -17.07
CA ILE A 68 -6.22 -21.53 -16.08
C ILE A 68 -7.70 -21.93 -16.27
N PRO A 69 -8.01 -23.22 -16.49
CA PRO A 69 -9.39 -23.68 -16.65
C PRO A 69 -10.20 -23.46 -15.37
N THR A 70 -11.44 -22.96 -15.46
CA THR A 70 -12.29 -22.67 -14.30
C THR A 70 -13.64 -23.40 -14.28
N GLU A 71 -14.09 -23.92 -15.42
CA GLU A 71 -15.45 -24.49 -15.55
C GLU A 71 -15.61 -25.75 -14.68
N GLY A 72 -16.62 -25.75 -13.79
CA GLY A 72 -16.96 -26.90 -12.95
C GLY A 72 -15.95 -27.24 -11.85
N ARG A 73 -14.96 -26.37 -11.61
CA ARG A 73 -13.95 -26.56 -10.56
C ARG A 73 -14.34 -25.89 -9.25
N ASP A 74 -13.79 -26.40 -8.15
CA ASP A 74 -13.86 -25.72 -6.86
C ASP A 74 -13.08 -24.41 -6.90
N ILE A 75 -13.58 -23.39 -6.20
CA ILE A 75 -12.98 -22.06 -6.20
C ILE A 75 -11.59 -22.03 -5.57
N TYR A 76 -11.34 -22.88 -4.56
CA TYR A 76 -10.03 -22.97 -3.90
C TYR A 76 -9.03 -23.76 -4.74
N ASP A 77 -9.47 -24.77 -5.50
CA ASP A 77 -8.60 -25.42 -6.50
C ASP A 77 -8.09 -24.39 -7.53
N ILE A 78 -8.97 -23.47 -7.98
CA ILE A 78 -8.60 -22.37 -8.88
C ILE A 78 -7.66 -21.38 -8.16
N ALA A 79 -7.98 -21.01 -6.91
CA ALA A 79 -7.17 -20.10 -6.11
C ALA A 79 -5.74 -20.61 -5.92
N HIS A 80 -5.57 -21.90 -5.61
CA HIS A 80 -4.28 -22.52 -5.40
C HIS A 80 -3.47 -22.57 -6.69
N GLU A 81 -4.09 -22.90 -7.82
CA GLU A 81 -3.40 -22.90 -9.12
C GLU A 81 -3.01 -21.48 -9.57
N VAL A 82 -3.89 -20.49 -9.36
CA VAL A 82 -3.55 -19.07 -9.57
C VAL A 82 -2.36 -18.67 -8.70
N ALA A 83 -2.33 -19.10 -7.43
CA ALA A 83 -1.20 -18.84 -6.55
C ALA A 83 0.09 -19.49 -7.06
N GLU A 84 0.03 -20.73 -7.53
CA GLU A 84 1.19 -21.45 -8.09
C GLU A 84 1.74 -20.76 -9.35
N VAL A 85 0.87 -20.36 -10.28
CA VAL A 85 1.26 -19.60 -11.48
C VAL A 85 1.87 -18.25 -11.08
N GLY A 86 1.26 -17.54 -10.12
CA GLY A 86 1.79 -16.29 -9.60
C GLY A 86 3.17 -16.45 -8.95
N LEU A 87 3.40 -17.53 -8.19
CA LEU A 87 4.70 -17.83 -7.57
C LEU A 87 5.80 -18.09 -8.62
N GLN A 88 5.45 -18.57 -9.82
CA GLN A 88 6.42 -18.72 -10.91
C GLN A 88 6.93 -17.36 -11.44
N GLU A 89 6.20 -16.25 -11.27
CA GLU A 89 6.66 -14.91 -11.67
C GLU A 89 7.94 -14.46 -10.93
N PHE A 90 8.24 -15.08 -9.80
CA PHE A 90 9.41 -14.73 -8.98
C PHE A 90 10.66 -15.49 -9.41
N GLY A 91 10.52 -16.75 -9.84
CA GLY A 91 11.63 -17.67 -10.06
C GLY A 91 11.68 -18.41 -11.41
N LYS A 92 10.74 -18.17 -12.34
CA LYS A 92 10.68 -18.92 -13.61
C LYS A 92 12.01 -18.91 -14.37
N SER A 93 12.35 -20.05 -14.97
CA SER A 93 13.60 -20.25 -15.71
C SER A 93 13.61 -19.57 -17.08
N PHE A 94 12.45 -19.43 -17.73
CA PHE A 94 12.32 -18.96 -19.10
C PHE A 94 11.13 -18.02 -19.26
N GLY A 95 11.17 -17.21 -20.32
CA GLY A 95 10.10 -16.25 -20.65
C GLY A 95 10.16 -14.95 -19.85
N THR A 96 9.12 -14.14 -20.02
CA THR A 96 8.93 -12.83 -19.40
C THR A 96 7.74 -12.86 -18.44
N GLN A 97 7.51 -11.75 -17.74
CA GLN A 97 6.35 -11.63 -16.84
C GLN A 97 5.02 -11.63 -17.58
N LEU A 98 4.01 -12.27 -17.00
CA LEU A 98 2.69 -12.44 -17.62
C LEU A 98 1.97 -11.09 -17.83
N PHE A 99 2.03 -10.21 -16.83
CA PHE A 99 1.32 -8.94 -16.83
C PHE A 99 1.87 -7.88 -17.78
N LEU A 100 3.00 -8.12 -18.46
CA LEU A 100 3.42 -7.22 -19.56
C LEU A 100 2.35 -7.13 -20.65
N LYS A 101 1.55 -8.19 -20.83
CA LYS A 101 0.44 -8.25 -21.78
C LYS A 101 -0.68 -7.24 -21.49
N ARG A 102 -0.79 -6.74 -20.25
CA ARG A 102 -1.77 -5.71 -19.87
C ARG A 102 -1.40 -4.31 -20.38
N ALA A 103 -0.13 -4.07 -20.74
CA ALA A 103 0.26 -2.82 -21.38
C ALA A 103 -0.22 -2.76 -22.84
N THR A 104 -0.28 -1.57 -23.44
CA THR A 104 -0.63 -1.47 -24.87
C THR A 104 0.44 -2.16 -25.74
N LYS A 105 0.04 -2.64 -26.94
CA LYS A 105 0.95 -3.33 -27.86
C LYS A 105 2.17 -2.49 -28.22
N GLU A 106 1.99 -1.19 -28.37
CA GLU A 106 3.08 -0.24 -28.66
C GLU A 106 4.09 -0.19 -27.51
N ARG A 107 3.60 -0.21 -26.25
CA ARG A 107 4.48 -0.21 -25.08
C ARG A 107 5.24 -1.53 -24.94
N GLN A 108 4.57 -2.65 -25.20
CA GLN A 108 5.21 -3.97 -25.23
C GLN A 108 6.33 -4.01 -26.28
N GLN A 109 6.06 -3.52 -27.50
CA GLN A 109 7.06 -3.44 -28.56
C GLN A 109 8.27 -2.58 -28.15
N VAL A 110 8.05 -1.43 -27.49
CA VAL A 110 9.15 -0.60 -26.99
C VAL A 110 10.01 -1.37 -25.97
N TRP A 111 9.40 -2.12 -25.05
CA TRP A 111 10.18 -2.92 -24.10
C TRP A 111 10.98 -4.03 -24.77
N HIS A 112 10.39 -4.66 -25.78
CA HIS A 112 11.04 -5.69 -26.59
C HIS A 112 12.24 -5.12 -27.34
N ASP A 113 12.05 -4.04 -28.12
CA ASP A 113 13.08 -3.40 -28.93
C ASP A 113 14.23 -2.83 -28.08
N GLN A 114 13.91 -2.40 -26.86
CA GLN A 114 14.91 -1.91 -25.90
C GLN A 114 15.57 -3.03 -25.08
N GLY A 115 15.11 -4.28 -25.21
CA GLY A 115 15.64 -5.44 -24.48
C GLY A 115 15.39 -5.39 -22.96
N ILE A 116 14.34 -4.69 -22.52
CA ILE A 116 14.03 -4.45 -21.10
C ILE A 116 12.76 -5.17 -20.61
N GLU A 117 12.22 -6.12 -21.38
CA GLU A 117 11.16 -7.00 -20.88
C GLU A 117 11.66 -7.77 -19.65
N PRO A 118 11.06 -7.59 -18.46
CA PRO A 118 11.51 -8.27 -17.26
C PRO A 118 11.29 -9.79 -17.35
N ARG A 119 12.29 -10.54 -16.87
CA ARG A 119 12.17 -11.98 -16.56
C ARG A 119 11.52 -12.13 -15.18
N ALA A 120 11.82 -13.21 -14.48
CA ALA A 120 11.40 -13.42 -13.10
C ALA A 120 11.89 -12.31 -12.14
N ILE A 121 11.07 -11.94 -11.16
CA ILE A 121 11.33 -10.81 -10.26
C ILE A 121 12.65 -10.97 -9.51
N ASP A 122 12.87 -12.13 -8.88
CA ASP A 122 14.09 -12.40 -8.10
C ASP A 122 15.32 -12.47 -9.01
N ARG A 123 15.12 -12.92 -10.25
CA ARG A 123 16.20 -12.98 -11.23
C ARG A 123 16.69 -11.58 -11.60
N GLU A 124 15.79 -10.60 -11.74
CA GLU A 124 16.20 -9.21 -12.02
C GLU A 124 16.86 -8.55 -10.81
N ILE A 125 16.44 -8.88 -9.58
CA ILE A 125 17.11 -8.45 -8.34
C ILE A 125 18.52 -9.04 -8.26
N ALA A 126 18.67 -10.36 -8.43
CA ALA A 126 19.96 -11.04 -8.38
C ALA A 126 20.91 -10.55 -9.49
N THR A 127 20.39 -10.31 -10.69
CA THR A 127 21.17 -9.75 -11.80
C THR A 127 21.66 -8.34 -11.47
N ALA A 128 20.79 -7.47 -10.94
CA ALA A 128 21.16 -6.13 -10.51
C ALA A 128 22.24 -6.14 -9.42
N MET A 129 22.10 -7.00 -8.41
CA MET A 129 23.10 -7.16 -7.35
C MET A 129 24.44 -7.68 -7.90
N HIS A 130 24.40 -8.65 -8.82
CA HIS A 130 25.60 -9.16 -9.48
C HIS A 130 26.31 -8.08 -10.32
N MET A 131 25.57 -7.34 -11.17
CA MET A 131 26.12 -6.27 -12.00
C MET A 131 26.81 -5.16 -11.19
N THR A 132 26.39 -4.95 -9.94
CA THR A 132 26.96 -3.92 -9.06
C THR A 132 28.06 -4.42 -8.12
N HIS A 133 28.52 -5.66 -8.27
CA HIS A 133 29.69 -6.16 -7.54
C HIS A 133 30.98 -5.42 -7.98
N MET A 134 32.00 -5.43 -7.12
CA MET A 134 33.32 -4.89 -7.46
C MET A 134 33.88 -5.61 -8.70
N GLY A 135 34.43 -4.85 -9.65
CA GLY A 135 35.01 -5.40 -10.89
C GLY A 135 34.00 -5.71 -12.01
N ASN A 136 32.69 -5.54 -11.77
CA ASN A 136 31.65 -5.71 -12.79
C ASN A 136 31.32 -4.40 -13.50
N THR A 137 30.10 -4.26 -14.03
CA THR A 137 29.64 -3.19 -14.91
C THR A 137 30.09 -1.81 -14.43
N ALA A 138 30.88 -1.12 -15.25
CA ALA A 138 31.32 0.26 -15.02
C ALA A 138 30.69 1.24 -16.04
N ASP A 139 29.84 0.73 -16.94
CA ASP A 139 29.09 1.54 -17.89
C ASP A 139 27.76 2.01 -17.25
N PRO A 140 27.57 3.33 -17.05
CA PRO A 140 26.37 3.87 -16.43
C PRO A 140 25.10 3.64 -17.27
N GLU A 141 25.19 3.58 -18.60
CA GLU A 141 24.00 3.36 -19.44
C GLU A 141 23.43 1.96 -19.20
N PHE A 142 24.28 0.93 -19.20
CA PHE A 142 23.85 -0.45 -18.93
C PHE A 142 23.29 -0.61 -17.52
N LEU A 143 23.84 0.11 -16.53
CA LEU A 143 23.34 0.10 -15.16
C LEU A 143 21.94 0.72 -15.07
N VAL A 144 21.70 1.84 -15.78
CA VAL A 144 20.37 2.47 -15.85
C VAL A 144 19.38 1.57 -16.58
N ARG A 145 19.77 0.96 -17.72
CA ARG A 145 18.92 0.02 -18.46
C ARG A 145 18.51 -1.19 -17.61
N GLN A 146 19.43 -1.78 -16.86
CA GLN A 146 19.08 -2.83 -15.91
C GLN A 146 18.15 -2.31 -14.82
N GLY A 147 18.35 -1.08 -14.34
CA GLY A 147 17.45 -0.44 -13.38
C GLY A 147 16.02 -0.32 -13.90
N LEU A 148 15.85 0.09 -15.17
CA LEU A 148 14.54 0.12 -15.82
C LEU A 148 13.90 -1.28 -15.85
N ARG A 149 14.65 -2.30 -16.30
CA ARG A 149 14.17 -3.70 -16.34
C ARG A 149 13.78 -4.23 -14.94
N THR A 150 14.62 -4.04 -13.93
CA THR A 150 14.35 -4.44 -12.53
C THR A 150 13.19 -3.65 -11.91
N SER A 151 12.97 -2.40 -12.33
CA SER A 151 11.81 -1.63 -11.87
C SER A 151 10.51 -2.05 -12.57
N LEU A 152 10.56 -2.45 -13.84
CA LEU A 152 9.42 -3.04 -14.55
C LEU A 152 8.99 -4.34 -13.88
N SER A 153 9.95 -5.19 -13.45
CA SER A 153 9.64 -6.42 -12.71
C SER A 153 8.95 -6.18 -11.37
N ASN A 154 9.12 -4.99 -10.79
CA ASN A 154 8.33 -4.56 -9.63
C ASN A 154 6.93 -4.10 -10.06
N GLY A 155 6.84 -3.04 -10.88
CA GLY A 155 5.57 -2.37 -11.17
C GLY A 155 4.55 -3.26 -11.89
N TRP A 156 5.01 -3.99 -12.91
CA TRP A 156 4.20 -4.97 -13.67
C TRP A 156 4.34 -6.40 -13.13
N GLY A 157 5.06 -6.59 -12.03
CA GLY A 157 5.19 -7.89 -11.35
C GLY A 157 4.75 -7.76 -9.91
N GLY A 158 5.70 -7.67 -8.98
CA GLY A 158 5.45 -7.67 -7.53
C GLY A 158 4.28 -6.78 -7.10
N SER A 159 4.28 -5.49 -7.45
CA SER A 159 3.21 -4.56 -7.02
C SER A 159 1.84 -4.90 -7.62
N MET A 160 1.79 -5.30 -8.90
CA MET A 160 0.54 -5.66 -9.58
C MET A 160 -0.01 -7.00 -9.07
N LEU A 161 0.85 -8.02 -8.91
CA LEU A 161 0.51 -9.29 -8.27
C LEU A 161 -0.02 -9.04 -6.86
N GLY A 162 0.71 -8.30 -6.02
CA GLY A 162 0.29 -7.99 -4.65
C GLY A 162 -1.10 -7.38 -4.60
N THR A 163 -1.40 -6.41 -5.48
CA THR A 163 -2.72 -5.77 -5.54
C THR A 163 -3.82 -6.74 -5.97
N GLU A 164 -3.64 -7.48 -7.06
CA GLU A 164 -4.65 -8.44 -7.57
C GLU A 164 -5.00 -9.50 -6.53
N ILE A 165 -3.97 -10.12 -5.92
CA ILE A 165 -4.19 -11.21 -4.96
C ILE A 165 -4.76 -10.69 -3.64
N THR A 166 -4.36 -9.48 -3.22
CA THR A 166 -4.94 -8.83 -2.03
C THR A 166 -6.42 -8.53 -2.25
N ASP A 167 -6.83 -8.09 -3.44
CA ASP A 167 -8.25 -7.88 -3.75
C ASP A 167 -9.03 -9.21 -3.78
N ILE A 168 -8.43 -10.29 -4.28
CA ILE A 168 -9.03 -11.64 -4.23
C ILE A 168 -9.26 -12.09 -2.79
N LEU A 169 -8.27 -11.95 -1.91
CA LEU A 169 -8.32 -12.41 -0.53
C LEU A 169 -9.16 -11.52 0.39
N PHE A 170 -9.08 -10.20 0.21
CA PHE A 170 -9.64 -9.24 1.15
C PHE A 170 -10.82 -8.45 0.60
N GLY A 171 -11.11 -8.62 -0.70
CA GLY A 171 -12.17 -7.95 -1.43
C GLY A 171 -11.66 -6.73 -2.19
N THR A 172 -12.09 -6.58 -3.45
CA THR A 172 -11.83 -5.37 -4.24
C THR A 172 -12.40 -4.14 -3.52
N PRO A 173 -11.60 -3.09 -3.25
CA PRO A 173 -12.10 -1.94 -2.53
C PRO A 173 -13.27 -1.23 -3.23
N THR A 174 -14.15 -0.65 -2.43
CA THR A 174 -15.30 0.14 -2.90
C THR A 174 -15.34 1.47 -2.15
N VAL A 175 -16.16 2.42 -2.63
CA VAL A 175 -16.24 3.75 -2.04
C VAL A 175 -16.60 3.69 -0.56
N ARG A 176 -15.76 4.29 0.28
CA ARG A 176 -15.95 4.37 1.73
C ARG A 176 -15.64 5.76 2.25
N THR A 177 -16.37 6.17 3.28
CA THR A 177 -16.04 7.36 4.06
C THR A 177 -15.19 6.97 5.26
N THR A 178 -14.14 7.74 5.52
CA THR A 178 -13.28 7.60 6.69
C THR A 178 -12.81 8.97 7.17
N GLU A 179 -11.97 9.00 8.21
CA GLU A 179 -11.33 10.21 8.71
C GLU A 179 -9.81 10.00 8.79
N GLY A 180 -9.05 11.07 8.72
CA GLY A 180 -7.61 11.00 8.99
C GLY A 180 -7.01 12.20 9.70
N ASN A 181 -5.72 12.06 10.00
CA ASN A 181 -4.89 12.86 10.93
C ASN A 181 -5.00 12.41 12.39
N LEU A 182 -4.08 12.88 13.25
CA LEU A 182 -3.94 12.40 14.63
C LEU A 182 -5.19 12.61 15.50
N GLY A 183 -6.09 13.53 15.13
CA GLY A 183 -7.36 13.76 15.82
C GLY A 183 -8.37 12.62 15.73
N VAL A 184 -8.07 11.55 14.99
CA VAL A 184 -8.90 10.32 14.96
C VAL A 184 -8.65 9.39 16.14
N LEU A 185 -7.64 9.67 16.97
CA LEU A 185 -7.43 8.99 18.24
C LEU A 185 -8.50 9.43 19.25
N GLU A 186 -8.90 8.52 20.14
CA GLU A 186 -10.02 8.75 21.05
C GLU A 186 -9.58 8.57 22.51
N LYS A 187 -9.85 9.58 23.35
CA LYS A 187 -9.41 9.58 24.75
C LYS A 187 -10.10 8.52 25.60
N ASP A 188 -11.31 8.10 25.24
CA ASP A 188 -12.13 7.16 26.00
C ASP A 188 -12.23 5.78 25.35
N MET A 189 -11.45 5.50 24.29
CA MET A 189 -11.33 4.17 23.68
C MET A 189 -9.92 3.61 23.80
N VAL A 190 -9.80 2.30 23.65
CA VAL A 190 -8.51 1.61 23.49
C VAL A 190 -7.98 1.92 22.08
N ASN A 191 -6.92 2.71 21.94
CA ASN A 191 -6.34 3.04 20.65
C ASN A 191 -5.27 2.03 20.26
N ILE A 192 -5.49 1.35 19.15
CA ILE A 192 -4.58 0.36 18.58
C ILE A 192 -4.18 0.85 17.19
N VAL A 193 -2.88 1.00 16.98
CA VAL A 193 -2.32 1.48 15.72
C VAL A 193 -1.75 0.29 14.95
N VAL A 194 -2.27 0.03 13.74
CA VAL A 194 -1.62 -0.85 12.76
C VAL A 194 -0.70 -0.03 11.87
N HIS A 195 0.58 -0.40 11.78
CA HIS A 195 1.56 0.33 11.01
C HIS A 195 2.50 -0.60 10.25
N GLY A 196 2.68 -0.34 8.96
CA GLY A 196 3.48 -1.19 8.09
C GLY A 196 2.87 -1.26 6.70
N HIS A 197 2.96 -2.42 6.07
CA HIS A 197 2.64 -2.67 4.68
C HIS A 197 1.93 -4.00 4.43
N ASP A 198 1.89 -4.93 5.41
CA ASP A 198 1.34 -6.27 5.19
C ASP A 198 -0.19 -6.32 5.44
N PRO A 199 -1.01 -6.51 4.38
CA PRO A 199 -2.45 -6.63 4.54
C PRO A 199 -2.86 -7.94 5.23
N VAL A 200 -2.06 -9.00 5.15
CA VAL A 200 -2.33 -10.30 5.78
C VAL A 200 -2.40 -10.13 7.31
N PHE A 201 -1.41 -9.42 7.86
CA PHE A 201 -1.38 -9.08 9.28
C PHE A 201 -2.53 -8.14 9.68
N SER A 202 -2.64 -7.01 8.99
CA SER A 202 -3.57 -5.95 9.40
C SER A 202 -5.04 -6.32 9.25
N GLU A 203 -5.41 -7.12 8.26
CA GLU A 203 -6.78 -7.64 8.08
C GLU A 203 -7.24 -8.40 9.33
N MET A 204 -6.39 -9.29 9.84
CA MET A 204 -6.71 -10.11 11.01
C MET A 204 -6.82 -9.27 12.28
N VAL A 205 -5.93 -8.28 12.46
CA VAL A 205 -5.99 -7.39 13.62
C VAL A 205 -7.26 -6.51 13.59
N VAL A 206 -7.63 -5.98 12.42
CA VAL A 206 -8.83 -5.16 12.26
C VAL A 206 -10.09 -5.99 12.49
N THR A 207 -10.21 -7.16 11.88
CA THR A 207 -11.38 -8.04 12.04
C THR A 207 -11.50 -8.59 13.48
N ALA A 208 -10.37 -8.90 14.14
CA ALA A 208 -10.39 -9.30 15.55
C ALA A 208 -10.91 -8.16 16.46
N ALA A 209 -10.58 -6.90 16.17
CA ALA A 209 -11.05 -5.77 16.96
C ALA A 209 -12.58 -5.55 16.88
N GLU A 210 -13.25 -6.10 15.87
CA GLU A 210 -14.71 -6.04 15.70
C GLU A 210 -15.45 -7.16 16.44
N VAL A 211 -14.72 -8.17 16.95
CA VAL A 211 -15.33 -9.29 17.68
C VAL A 211 -16.02 -8.78 18.94
N LYS A 212 -17.32 -9.07 19.05
CA LYS A 212 -18.17 -8.60 20.15
C LYS A 212 -17.60 -8.91 21.54
N GLU A 213 -17.02 -10.09 21.73
CA GLU A 213 -16.35 -10.49 22.98
C GLU A 213 -15.26 -9.50 23.38
N LEU A 214 -14.42 -9.08 22.43
CA LEU A 214 -13.30 -8.16 22.68
C LEU A 214 -13.79 -6.73 22.91
N VAL A 215 -14.83 -6.30 22.18
CA VAL A 215 -15.47 -5.00 22.42
C VAL A 215 -16.09 -4.94 23.82
N ASP A 216 -16.78 -6.01 24.25
CA ASP A 216 -17.35 -6.10 25.60
C ASP A 216 -16.24 -6.18 26.67
N TYR A 217 -15.13 -6.85 26.37
CA TYR A 217 -13.96 -6.88 27.26
C TYR A 217 -13.34 -5.49 27.42
N ALA A 218 -13.19 -4.72 26.35
CA ALA A 218 -12.73 -3.33 26.42
C ALA A 218 -13.64 -2.48 27.32
N LYS A 219 -14.97 -2.66 27.21
CA LYS A 219 -15.95 -2.00 28.09
C LYS A 219 -15.83 -2.41 29.55
N SER A 220 -15.55 -3.69 29.82
CA SER A 220 -15.33 -4.18 31.19
C SER A 220 -14.08 -3.56 31.85
N LYS A 221 -13.11 -3.10 31.06
CA LYS A 221 -11.93 -2.36 31.50
C LYS A 221 -12.15 -0.83 31.51
N GLY A 222 -13.38 -0.35 31.31
CA GLY A 222 -13.71 1.07 31.42
C GLY A 222 -13.40 1.91 30.18
N ALA A 223 -13.05 1.31 29.04
CA ALA A 223 -13.06 2.00 27.76
C ALA A 223 -14.48 1.99 27.15
N LYS A 224 -14.81 2.93 26.26
CA LYS A 224 -16.09 2.90 25.51
C LYS A 224 -16.11 1.85 24.40
N GLY A 225 -14.94 1.42 23.94
CA GLY A 225 -14.74 0.47 22.87
C GLY A 225 -13.28 0.42 22.43
N ILE A 226 -13.06 -0.16 21.25
CA ILE A 226 -11.76 -0.26 20.60
C ILE A 226 -11.74 0.71 19.42
N ASN A 227 -10.69 1.52 19.34
CA ASN A 227 -10.41 2.40 18.24
C ASN A 227 -9.22 1.85 17.43
N MET A 228 -9.53 1.23 16.29
CA MET A 228 -8.52 0.83 15.32
C MET A 228 -8.17 2.01 14.41
N VAL A 229 -6.88 2.34 14.32
CA VAL A 229 -6.36 3.35 13.40
C VAL A 229 -5.12 2.84 12.68
N GLY A 230 -4.83 3.39 11.50
CA GLY A 230 -3.66 2.97 10.71
C GLY A 230 -2.61 4.06 10.48
N LEU A 231 -1.37 3.65 10.26
CA LEU A 231 -0.28 4.49 9.71
C LEU A 231 0.36 3.86 8.45
N CYS A 232 0.73 4.69 7.48
CA CYS A 232 1.39 4.28 6.23
C CYS A 232 0.55 3.29 5.38
N CYS A 233 1.16 2.44 4.56
CA CYS A 233 0.45 1.69 3.52
C CYS A 233 -0.58 0.71 4.08
N THR A 234 -0.28 0.00 5.17
CA THR A 234 -1.26 -0.89 5.82
C THR A 234 -2.54 -0.14 6.21
N ALA A 235 -2.42 1.13 6.63
CA ALA A 235 -3.58 1.99 6.89
C ALA A 235 -4.43 2.22 5.66
N ASN A 236 -3.80 2.42 4.50
CA ASN A 236 -4.51 2.64 3.25
C ASN A 236 -5.25 1.35 2.85
N GLU A 237 -4.64 0.17 3.01
CA GLU A 237 -5.28 -1.12 2.73
C GLU A 237 -6.56 -1.30 3.55
N VAL A 238 -6.47 -1.14 4.88
CA VAL A 238 -7.64 -1.32 5.75
C VAL A 238 -8.63 -0.15 5.69
N ALA A 239 -8.19 1.07 5.33
CA ALA A 239 -9.10 2.20 5.08
C ALA A 239 -9.94 1.95 3.82
N MET A 240 -9.32 1.46 2.74
CA MET A 240 -10.00 1.17 1.49
C MET A 240 -10.98 0.00 1.60
N ARG A 241 -10.69 -0.99 2.46
CA ARG A 241 -11.54 -2.20 2.60
C ARG A 241 -12.53 -2.17 3.76
N HIS A 242 -12.21 -1.48 4.85
CA HIS A 242 -13.01 -1.47 6.09
C HIS A 242 -13.38 -0.06 6.57
N GLY A 243 -12.83 1.00 5.97
CA GLY A 243 -13.06 2.39 6.40
C GLY A 243 -12.29 2.77 7.68
N VAL A 244 -11.30 1.97 8.09
CA VAL A 244 -10.43 2.25 9.23
C VAL A 244 -9.81 3.66 9.10
N ARG A 245 -9.80 4.39 10.22
CA ARG A 245 -9.32 5.78 10.26
C ARG A 245 -7.79 5.84 10.14
N MET A 246 -7.27 6.83 9.43
CA MET A 246 -5.84 6.97 9.18
C MET A 246 -5.21 7.98 10.15
N ALA A 247 -4.45 7.51 11.14
CA ALA A 247 -3.81 8.39 12.13
C ALA A 247 -2.79 9.35 11.50
N GLY A 248 -2.12 8.95 10.42
CA GLY A 248 -1.11 9.78 9.78
C GLY A 248 -0.22 9.03 8.79
N ASN A 249 0.81 9.72 8.33
CA ASN A 249 1.80 9.23 7.37
C ASN A 249 3.17 8.96 8.01
N PHE A 250 4.16 8.66 7.17
CA PHE A 250 5.50 8.23 7.57
C PHE A 250 6.17 9.10 8.64
N LEU A 251 6.12 10.43 8.53
CA LEU A 251 6.74 11.32 9.53
C LEU A 251 5.85 11.62 10.75
N GLN A 252 4.65 11.04 10.84
CA GLN A 252 3.76 11.17 12.01
C GLN A 252 3.75 9.93 12.89
N GLN A 253 4.52 8.88 12.57
CA GLN A 253 4.51 7.63 13.33
C GLN A 253 4.93 7.82 14.79
N GLU A 254 5.95 8.63 15.06
CA GLU A 254 6.36 8.98 16.43
C GLU A 254 5.33 9.89 17.11
N ASN A 255 4.73 10.82 16.36
CA ASN A 255 3.71 11.74 16.87
C ASN A 255 2.46 11.00 17.37
N ALA A 256 2.12 9.85 16.80
CA ALA A 256 1.02 9.02 17.29
C ALA A 256 1.27 8.56 18.74
N ILE A 257 2.48 8.09 19.06
CA ILE A 257 2.85 7.70 20.43
C ILE A 257 2.92 8.91 21.36
N LEU A 258 3.45 10.05 20.87
CA LEU A 258 3.53 11.29 21.64
C LEU A 258 2.18 11.85 22.08
N THR A 259 1.06 11.39 21.51
CA THR A 259 -0.28 11.73 22.02
C THR A 259 -0.58 11.14 23.40
N GLY A 260 0.18 10.12 23.83
CA GLY A 260 0.02 9.44 25.11
C GLY A 260 -1.23 8.57 25.23
N VAL A 261 -2.00 8.37 24.15
CA VAL A 261 -3.25 7.59 24.18
C VAL A 261 -3.18 6.27 23.42
N VAL A 262 -2.03 5.91 22.83
CA VAL A 262 -1.86 4.66 22.09
C VAL A 262 -1.52 3.53 23.05
N GLU A 263 -2.42 2.55 23.19
CA GLU A 263 -2.16 1.36 24.03
C GLU A 263 -1.17 0.41 23.36
N MET A 264 -1.29 0.28 22.05
CA MET A 264 -0.46 -0.64 21.27
C MET A 264 -0.23 -0.09 19.87
N MET A 265 1.03 -0.16 19.44
CA MET A 265 1.40 0.00 18.04
C MET A 265 1.95 -1.34 17.54
N CYS A 266 1.17 -1.97 16.68
CA CYS A 266 1.47 -3.26 16.05
C CYS A 266 2.08 -3.01 14.68
N VAL A 267 3.26 -3.57 14.44
CA VAL A 267 4.01 -3.34 13.21
C VAL A 267 4.48 -4.61 12.53
N ASP A 268 4.39 -4.62 11.19
CA ASP A 268 4.88 -5.70 10.33
C ASP A 268 6.28 -5.39 9.76
N VAL A 269 6.37 -4.93 8.51
CA VAL A 269 7.56 -4.65 7.73
C VAL A 269 7.50 -3.26 7.10
N GLN A 270 8.68 -2.76 6.74
CA GLN A 270 8.91 -1.55 5.92
C GLN A 270 8.44 -0.22 6.53
N CYS A 271 9.30 0.79 6.41
CA CYS A 271 9.06 2.19 6.84
C CYS A 271 8.77 2.41 8.34
N ILE A 272 9.03 1.42 9.18
CA ILE A 272 8.89 1.49 10.64
C ILE A 272 10.19 2.03 11.23
N PHE A 273 10.12 3.12 11.99
CA PHE A 273 11.29 3.71 12.63
C PHE A 273 11.73 2.88 13.84
N PRO A 274 13.02 2.47 13.90
CA PRO A 274 13.56 1.85 15.10
C PRO A 274 13.47 2.73 16.35
N SER A 275 13.35 4.06 16.20
CA SER A 275 13.15 5.00 17.31
C SER A 275 11.81 4.84 18.02
N LEU A 276 10.83 4.15 17.41
CA LEU A 276 9.55 3.85 18.06
C LEU A 276 9.73 2.99 19.31
N ALA A 277 10.73 2.10 19.35
CA ALA A 277 11.00 1.27 20.53
C ALA A 277 11.39 2.11 21.77
N PRO A 278 12.49 2.90 21.76
CA PRO A 278 12.84 3.74 22.91
C PRO A 278 11.81 4.84 23.19
N LEU A 279 11.08 5.32 22.16
CA LEU A 279 9.98 6.26 22.38
C LEU A 279 8.83 5.63 23.18
N SER A 280 8.49 4.38 22.89
CA SER A 280 7.41 3.67 23.56
C SER A 280 7.69 3.43 25.04
N GLU A 281 8.96 3.26 25.42
CA GLU A 281 9.38 3.13 26.84
C GLU A 281 9.07 4.39 27.68
N CYS A 282 8.90 5.55 27.04
CA CYS A 282 8.54 6.79 27.71
C CYS A 282 7.03 6.89 28.04
N PHE A 283 6.22 5.97 27.51
CA PHE A 283 4.77 5.90 27.65
C PHE A 283 4.34 4.49 28.10
N HIS A 284 3.04 4.26 28.27
CA HIS A 284 2.53 2.91 28.52
C HIS A 284 2.46 2.07 27.24
N THR A 285 2.62 2.68 26.07
CA THR A 285 2.44 2.06 24.75
C THR A 285 3.25 0.77 24.61
N LYS A 286 2.56 -0.31 24.22
CA LYS A 286 3.21 -1.55 23.81
C LYS A 286 3.60 -1.47 22.34
N PHE A 287 4.89 -1.49 22.05
CA PHE A 287 5.40 -1.57 20.69
C PHE A 287 5.66 -3.02 20.30
N VAL A 288 4.88 -3.54 19.35
CA VAL A 288 4.89 -4.95 18.96
C VAL A 288 5.37 -5.10 17.53
N THR A 289 6.45 -5.86 17.31
CA THR A 289 6.89 -6.28 15.98
C THR A 289 6.41 -7.69 15.68
N SER A 290 5.83 -7.91 14.50
CA SER A 290 5.20 -9.19 14.14
C SER A 290 5.95 -10.03 13.11
N SER A 291 6.82 -9.41 12.30
CA SER A 291 7.53 -10.09 11.21
C SER A 291 8.93 -10.59 11.63
N PRO A 292 9.34 -11.81 11.26
CA PRO A 292 10.67 -12.33 11.57
C PRO A 292 11.80 -11.58 10.84
N ILE A 293 11.51 -10.90 9.72
CA ILE A 293 12.48 -10.16 8.92
C ILE A 293 12.58 -8.66 9.30
N ALA A 294 11.75 -8.19 10.24
CA ALA A 294 11.70 -6.78 10.68
C ALA A 294 11.69 -6.66 12.21
N ARG A 295 12.68 -7.27 12.86
CA ARG A 295 12.83 -7.25 14.32
C ARG A 295 13.50 -5.96 14.79
N ILE A 296 12.95 -5.33 15.83
CA ILE A 296 13.46 -4.08 16.39
C ILE A 296 13.81 -4.31 17.87
N PRO A 297 15.07 -4.09 18.30
CA PRO A 297 15.44 -4.19 19.71
C PRO A 297 14.58 -3.28 20.59
N GLY A 298 14.14 -3.79 21.75
CA GLY A 298 13.26 -3.07 22.67
C GLY A 298 11.77 -3.23 22.35
N SER A 299 11.39 -3.83 21.21
CA SER A 299 10.00 -4.20 20.95
C SER A 299 9.61 -5.50 21.67
N ILE A 300 8.30 -5.68 21.85
CA ILE A 300 7.69 -6.98 22.12
C ILE A 300 7.64 -7.73 20.78
N TYR A 301 8.27 -8.90 20.69
CA TYR A 301 8.22 -9.73 19.48
C TYR A 301 7.13 -10.80 19.61
N ILE A 302 6.15 -10.75 18.70
CA ILE A 302 5.09 -11.76 18.59
C ILE A 302 5.02 -12.16 17.12
N GLU A 303 5.68 -13.25 16.77
CA GLU A 303 5.68 -13.76 15.40
C GLU A 303 4.26 -14.06 14.94
N PHE A 304 3.81 -13.39 13.89
CA PHE A 304 2.49 -13.60 13.33
C PHE A 304 2.52 -14.74 12.31
N LYS A 305 1.70 -15.76 12.52
CA LYS A 305 1.68 -16.98 11.70
C LYS A 305 0.32 -17.13 11.02
N PRO A 306 0.27 -17.38 9.70
CA PRO A 306 -0.99 -17.52 8.97
C PRO A 306 -1.97 -18.54 9.56
N GLU A 307 -1.46 -19.66 10.09
CA GLU A 307 -2.27 -20.76 10.60
C GLU A 307 -2.99 -20.41 11.91
N THR A 308 -2.40 -19.54 12.72
CA THR A 308 -2.95 -19.08 14.01
C THR A 308 -3.33 -17.60 14.00
N ALA A 309 -3.41 -17.01 12.82
CA ALA A 309 -3.45 -15.56 12.61
C ALA A 309 -4.57 -14.87 13.39
N PHE A 310 -5.80 -15.40 13.33
CA PHE A 310 -6.95 -14.80 13.98
C PHE A 310 -6.91 -14.92 15.52
N ASP A 311 -6.43 -16.05 16.04
CA ASP A 311 -6.25 -16.23 17.49
C ASP A 311 -5.16 -15.31 18.03
N GLN A 312 -4.03 -15.20 17.33
CA GLN A 312 -2.96 -14.27 17.68
C GLN A 312 -3.43 -12.82 17.61
N ALA A 313 -4.23 -12.45 16.61
CA ALA A 313 -4.84 -11.14 16.53
C ALA A 313 -5.73 -10.85 17.75
N LYS A 314 -6.60 -11.78 18.15
CA LYS A 314 -7.41 -11.63 19.37
C LYS A 314 -6.55 -11.43 20.62
N ASP A 315 -5.43 -12.14 20.73
CA ASP A 315 -4.52 -12.00 21.87
C ASP A 315 -3.80 -10.65 21.90
N LEU A 316 -3.41 -10.11 20.73
CA LEU A 316 -2.90 -8.75 20.61
C LEU A 316 -3.94 -7.72 21.07
N ILE A 317 -5.19 -7.86 20.62
CA ILE A 317 -6.28 -6.96 21.03
C ILE A 317 -6.52 -7.05 22.54
N ARG A 318 -6.56 -8.25 23.14
CA ARG A 318 -6.67 -8.41 24.61
C ARG A 318 -5.53 -7.73 25.34
N MET A 319 -4.29 -7.91 24.87
CA MET A 319 -3.11 -7.29 25.45
C MET A 319 -3.18 -5.76 25.38
N ALA A 320 -3.68 -5.18 24.28
CA ALA A 320 -3.89 -3.74 24.16
C ALA A 320 -4.99 -3.24 25.11
N ILE A 321 -6.11 -3.96 25.20
CA ILE A 321 -7.22 -3.66 26.11
C ILE A 321 -6.74 -3.66 27.57
N ASP A 322 -5.98 -4.66 27.98
CA ASP A 322 -5.43 -4.73 29.34
C ASP A 322 -4.46 -3.58 29.62
N ASN A 323 -3.75 -3.11 28.60
CA ASN A 323 -2.82 -2.00 28.74
C ASN A 323 -3.51 -0.63 28.91
N PHE A 324 -4.81 -0.51 28.60
CA PHE A 324 -5.56 0.75 28.76
C PHE A 324 -5.54 1.29 30.20
N GLN A 325 -5.50 0.41 31.20
CA GLN A 325 -5.41 0.81 32.62
C GLN A 325 -4.09 1.51 32.97
N ASN A 326 -3.03 1.28 32.18
CA ASN A 326 -1.71 1.85 32.41
C ASN A 326 -1.57 3.25 31.78
N ARG A 327 -2.59 3.73 31.06
CA ARG A 327 -2.57 5.05 30.43
C ARG A 327 -2.48 6.15 31.48
N ASP A 328 -1.43 6.95 31.41
CA ASP A 328 -1.29 8.15 32.23
C ASP A 328 -2.04 9.32 31.57
N ASN A 329 -3.28 9.56 32.04
CA ASN A 329 -4.13 10.64 31.54
C ASN A 329 -3.51 12.04 31.66
N ALA A 330 -2.53 12.26 32.55
CA ALA A 330 -1.83 13.55 32.68
C ALA A 330 -0.85 13.81 31.52
N LYS A 331 -0.44 12.75 30.80
CA LYS A 331 0.47 12.83 29.64
C LYS A 331 -0.26 12.73 28.30
N THR A 332 -1.57 12.91 28.29
CA THR A 332 -2.40 12.78 27.07
C THR A 332 -2.61 14.12 26.37
N TYR A 333 -2.39 14.14 25.06
CA TYR A 333 -2.75 15.25 24.20
C TYR A 333 -3.09 14.75 22.79
N ILE A 334 -4.36 14.89 22.41
CA ILE A 334 -4.83 14.57 21.06
C ILE A 334 -5.06 15.90 20.33
N PRO A 335 -4.33 16.18 19.24
CA PRO A 335 -4.61 17.35 18.41
C PRO A 335 -6.06 17.31 17.88
N PRO A 336 -6.82 18.41 17.90
CA PRO A 336 -8.24 18.39 17.52
C PRO A 336 -8.45 18.25 16.00
N THR A 337 -7.39 18.30 15.21
CA THR A 337 -7.46 18.32 13.75
C THR A 337 -7.64 16.92 13.19
N LYS A 338 -8.75 16.71 12.49
CA LYS A 338 -9.01 15.58 11.60
C LYS A 338 -9.81 16.05 10.40
N GLN A 339 -9.77 15.28 9.32
CA GLN A 339 -10.50 15.57 8.08
C GLN A 339 -11.23 14.32 7.61
N THR A 340 -12.44 14.49 7.09
CA THR A 340 -13.17 13.43 6.39
C THR A 340 -12.54 13.18 5.02
N ALA A 341 -12.49 11.91 4.61
CA ALA A 341 -12.03 11.49 3.30
C ALA A 341 -12.96 10.42 2.71
N VAL A 342 -13.06 10.42 1.39
CA VAL A 342 -13.70 9.38 0.60
C VAL A 342 -12.59 8.62 -0.13
N VAL A 343 -12.51 7.31 0.12
CA VAL A 343 -11.44 6.42 -0.35
C VAL A 343 -12.03 5.18 -1.02
N GLY A 344 -11.17 4.27 -1.49
CA GLY A 344 -11.58 3.00 -2.10
C GLY A 344 -11.93 3.14 -3.57
N TYR A 345 -11.02 3.73 -4.35
CA TYR A 345 -11.15 3.91 -5.80
C TYR A 345 -10.12 3.07 -6.58
N PRO A 346 -10.20 1.73 -6.55
CA PRO A 346 -9.47 0.89 -7.51
C PRO A 346 -10.04 1.10 -8.91
N THR A 347 -9.38 0.49 -9.91
CA THR A 347 -9.74 0.60 -11.31
C THR A 347 -11.21 0.31 -11.59
N GLU A 348 -11.75 -0.75 -10.99
CA GLU A 348 -13.14 -1.22 -11.11
C GLU A 348 -14.13 -0.22 -10.53
N GLN A 349 -13.83 0.34 -9.35
CA GLN A 349 -14.71 1.31 -8.71
C GLN A 349 -14.70 2.66 -9.43
N ILE A 350 -13.56 3.08 -10.00
CA ILE A 350 -13.49 4.28 -10.84
C ILE A 350 -14.37 4.10 -12.08
N ILE A 351 -14.25 2.96 -12.77
CA ILE A 351 -15.08 2.64 -13.93
C ILE A 351 -16.57 2.68 -13.56
N LYS A 352 -16.93 2.07 -12.43
CA LYS A 352 -18.31 2.07 -11.92
C LYS A 352 -18.86 3.49 -11.69
N GLN A 353 -18.04 4.43 -11.20
CA GLN A 353 -18.47 5.84 -11.07
C GLN A 353 -18.65 6.51 -12.44
N LEU A 354 -17.73 6.25 -13.37
CA LEU A 354 -17.82 6.81 -14.72
C LEU A 354 -19.04 6.27 -15.49
N ASP A 355 -19.44 5.03 -15.25
CA ASP A 355 -20.67 4.46 -15.83
C ASP A 355 -21.93 5.25 -15.45
N GLY A 356 -21.93 5.91 -14.28
CA GLY A 356 -23.02 6.79 -13.85
C GLY A 356 -23.22 8.02 -14.73
N VAL A 357 -22.21 8.41 -15.52
CA VAL A 357 -22.25 9.55 -16.46
C VAL A 357 -22.16 9.11 -17.93
N THR A 358 -22.15 7.80 -18.19
CA THR A 358 -22.08 7.23 -19.55
C THR A 358 -23.48 7.09 -20.13
N ASN A 359 -23.70 7.53 -21.37
CA ASN A 359 -24.96 7.31 -22.06
C ASN A 359 -25.03 5.88 -22.62
N SER A 360 -25.75 4.99 -21.95
CA SER A 360 -25.85 3.57 -22.33
C SER A 360 -26.50 3.29 -23.70
N HIS A 361 -27.09 4.29 -24.36
CA HIS A 361 -27.63 4.14 -25.71
C HIS A 361 -26.62 4.48 -26.82
N LEU A 362 -25.55 5.22 -26.48
CA LEU A 362 -24.58 5.75 -27.44
C LEU A 362 -23.15 5.30 -27.17
N ASP A 363 -22.81 5.04 -25.91
CA ASP A 363 -21.46 4.80 -25.44
C ASP A 363 -21.29 3.44 -24.75
N GLU A 364 -20.06 2.97 -24.71
CA GLU A 364 -19.65 1.74 -24.04
C GLU A 364 -19.49 1.94 -22.52
N ILE A 365 -20.29 1.21 -21.75
CA ILE A 365 -20.15 1.08 -20.29
C ILE A 365 -18.95 0.19 -19.94
N GLY A 366 -18.43 0.32 -18.72
CA GLY A 366 -17.28 -0.46 -18.27
C GLY A 366 -15.93 0.11 -18.72
N SER A 367 -15.85 1.40 -19.06
CA SER A 367 -14.65 2.01 -19.63
C SER A 367 -14.28 3.35 -18.98
N TYR A 368 -13.03 3.79 -19.20
CA TYR A 368 -12.57 5.12 -18.82
C TYR A 368 -13.00 6.23 -19.80
N LYS A 369 -13.85 5.91 -20.79
CA LYS A 369 -14.19 6.80 -21.90
C LYS A 369 -14.67 8.19 -21.42
N PRO A 370 -15.55 8.34 -20.42
CA PRO A 370 -15.97 9.67 -19.97
C PRO A 370 -14.81 10.55 -19.49
N ALA A 371 -13.86 9.98 -18.74
CA ALA A 371 -12.67 10.70 -18.29
C ALA A 371 -11.73 11.04 -19.45
N ILE A 372 -11.53 10.11 -20.38
CA ILE A 372 -10.72 10.32 -21.59
C ILE A 372 -11.30 11.43 -22.46
N ASP A 373 -12.62 11.45 -22.63
CA ASP A 373 -13.30 12.46 -23.44
C ASP A 373 -13.26 13.84 -22.78
N ALA A 374 -13.36 13.92 -21.44
CA ALA A 374 -13.13 15.15 -20.71
C ALA A 374 -11.72 15.72 -20.91
N ILE A 375 -10.70 14.84 -20.96
CA ILE A 375 -9.31 15.25 -21.27
C ILE A 375 -9.20 15.71 -22.73
N LYS A 376 -9.74 14.96 -23.70
CA LYS A 376 -9.69 15.32 -25.13
C LYS A 376 -10.39 16.64 -25.43
N ALA A 377 -11.49 16.92 -24.73
CA ALA A 377 -12.23 18.17 -24.85
C ALA A 377 -11.51 19.37 -24.20
N GLY A 378 -10.46 19.13 -23.41
CA GLY A 378 -9.76 20.17 -22.65
C GLY A 378 -10.50 20.63 -21.39
N VAL A 379 -11.57 19.92 -20.98
CA VAL A 379 -12.24 20.15 -19.69
C VAL A 379 -11.31 19.75 -18.55
N LEU A 380 -10.62 18.62 -18.70
CA LEU A 380 -9.47 18.25 -17.88
C LEU A 380 -8.21 18.51 -18.70
N ARG A 381 -7.20 19.14 -18.09
CA ARG A 381 -5.89 19.35 -18.74
C ARG A 381 -5.10 18.04 -18.83
N GLY A 382 -5.37 17.10 -17.93
CA GLY A 382 -4.73 15.79 -17.88
C GLY A 382 -4.95 15.11 -16.52
N ALA A 383 -4.21 14.05 -16.28
CA ALA A 383 -4.20 13.32 -15.01
C ALA A 383 -2.76 13.10 -14.52
N VAL A 384 -2.55 13.17 -13.21
CA VAL A 384 -1.26 12.98 -12.55
C VAL A 384 -1.39 12.02 -11.38
N ALA A 385 -0.47 11.07 -11.28
CA ALA A 385 -0.31 10.24 -10.09
C ALA A 385 0.65 10.91 -9.10
N ILE A 386 0.18 11.25 -7.89
CA ILE A 386 1.02 11.78 -6.81
C ILE A 386 1.24 10.67 -5.77
N VAL A 387 2.49 10.21 -5.68
CA VAL A 387 2.90 9.07 -4.86
C VAL A 387 4.12 9.43 -4.01
N GLY A 388 4.51 8.53 -3.12
CA GLY A 388 5.78 8.59 -2.41
C GLY A 388 5.68 8.98 -0.94
N CYS A 389 6.84 9.05 -0.30
CA CYS A 389 6.98 9.19 1.14
C CYS A 389 7.20 10.65 1.57
N ASN A 390 7.38 10.85 2.87
CA ASN A 390 7.92 12.09 3.42
C ASN A 390 9.45 12.01 3.54
N ASN A 391 10.13 13.16 3.52
CA ASN A 391 11.58 13.24 3.70
C ASN A 391 11.92 14.47 4.56
N PRO A 392 12.71 14.34 5.64
CA PRO A 392 13.03 15.46 6.53
C PRO A 392 13.84 16.59 5.87
N ARG A 393 14.39 16.39 4.66
CA ARG A 393 15.01 17.47 3.86
C ARG A 393 14.00 18.48 3.33
N VAL A 394 12.72 18.17 3.40
CA VAL A 394 11.61 19.04 3.03
C VAL A 394 10.72 19.19 4.26
N ARG A 395 10.11 20.36 4.43
CA ARG A 395 9.10 20.56 5.48
C ARG A 395 8.03 19.46 5.35
N PRO A 396 7.64 18.77 6.44
CA PRO A 396 6.65 17.70 6.38
C PRO A 396 5.40 18.13 5.61
N ASP A 397 4.95 17.25 4.72
CA ASP A 397 3.77 17.37 3.84
C ASP A 397 3.77 18.52 2.81
N TYR A 398 4.64 19.52 2.93
CA TYR A 398 4.61 20.75 2.15
C TYR A 398 4.59 20.51 0.63
N SER A 399 5.54 19.74 0.09
CA SER A 399 5.61 19.51 -1.35
C SER A 399 4.40 18.76 -1.89
N HIS A 400 3.92 17.73 -1.18
CA HIS A 400 2.71 17.00 -1.59
C HIS A 400 1.50 17.93 -1.63
N PHE A 401 1.30 18.71 -0.56
CA PHE A 401 0.18 19.63 -0.46
C PHE A 401 0.19 20.72 -1.53
N GLU A 402 1.30 21.46 -1.67
CA GLU A 402 1.37 22.57 -2.64
C GLU A 402 1.25 22.07 -4.08
N ILE A 403 1.89 20.95 -4.43
CA ILE A 403 1.78 20.38 -5.78
C ILE A 403 0.33 19.94 -6.05
N MET A 404 -0.32 19.23 -5.13
CA MET A 404 -1.70 18.79 -5.33
C MET A 404 -2.65 19.98 -5.48
N LYS A 405 -2.54 20.97 -4.61
CA LYS A 405 -3.36 22.18 -4.65
C LYS A 405 -3.24 22.91 -5.98
N GLU A 406 -2.02 23.13 -6.47
CA GLU A 406 -1.79 23.81 -7.75
C GLU A 406 -2.33 22.99 -8.95
N LEU A 407 -2.15 21.66 -8.94
CA LEU A 407 -2.67 20.79 -10.00
C LEU A 407 -4.21 20.79 -10.03
N LEU A 408 -4.87 20.65 -8.89
CA LEU A 408 -6.34 20.67 -8.79
C LEU A 408 -6.91 22.01 -9.27
N ALA A 409 -6.30 23.13 -8.87
CA ALA A 409 -6.70 24.47 -9.30
C ALA A 409 -6.52 24.70 -10.82
N ASN A 410 -5.71 23.88 -11.50
CA ASN A 410 -5.41 23.98 -12.93
C ASN A 410 -6.04 22.86 -13.77
N ASP A 411 -7.17 22.30 -13.30
CA ASP A 411 -7.96 21.28 -13.97
C ASP A 411 -7.20 19.97 -14.26
N VAL A 412 -6.26 19.61 -13.38
CA VAL A 412 -5.54 18.34 -13.46
C VAL A 412 -6.13 17.35 -12.45
N LEU A 413 -6.65 16.24 -12.96
CA LEU A 413 -7.12 15.13 -12.12
C LEU A 413 -5.93 14.51 -11.38
N ILE A 414 -6.09 14.23 -10.09
CA ILE A 414 -5.06 13.57 -9.28
C ILE A 414 -5.55 12.20 -8.84
N VAL A 415 -4.69 11.19 -9.02
CA VAL A 415 -4.77 9.93 -8.29
C VAL A 415 -3.60 9.87 -7.30
N ALA A 416 -3.84 9.44 -6.06
CA ALA A 416 -2.81 9.43 -5.03
C ALA A 416 -2.76 8.11 -4.29
N THR A 417 -1.55 7.68 -3.91
CA THR A 417 -1.32 6.46 -3.11
C THR A 417 -0.29 6.70 -2.01
N GLY A 418 -0.16 5.74 -1.09
CA GLY A 418 0.86 5.77 -0.03
C GLY A 418 0.70 6.96 0.93
N CYS A 419 1.83 7.51 1.38
CA CYS A 419 1.84 8.66 2.29
C CYS A 419 1.30 9.94 1.63
N ALA A 420 1.37 10.07 0.31
CA ALA A 420 0.79 11.19 -0.41
C ALA A 420 -0.74 11.21 -0.30
N ALA A 421 -1.42 10.06 -0.44
CA ALA A 421 -2.87 9.96 -0.22
C ALA A 421 -3.27 10.33 1.22
N GLN A 422 -2.43 10.00 2.20
CA GLN A 422 -2.63 10.40 3.59
C GLN A 422 -2.42 11.90 3.80
N VAL A 423 -1.49 12.55 3.07
CA VAL A 423 -1.43 14.02 3.04
C VAL A 423 -2.71 14.60 2.46
N ALA A 424 -3.19 14.08 1.33
CA ALA A 424 -4.43 14.53 0.71
C ALA A 424 -5.63 14.41 1.68
N THR A 425 -5.70 13.31 2.44
CA THR A 425 -6.67 13.13 3.52
C THR A 425 -6.56 14.24 4.57
N LYS A 426 -5.37 14.42 5.17
CA LYS A 426 -5.15 15.42 6.24
C LYS A 426 -5.39 16.85 5.79
N ALA A 427 -5.19 17.13 4.51
CA ALA A 427 -5.44 18.42 3.89
C ALA A 427 -6.91 18.63 3.47
N GLY A 428 -7.77 17.62 3.61
CA GLY A 428 -9.17 17.68 3.20
C GLY A 428 -9.40 17.57 1.68
N LEU A 429 -8.37 17.19 0.92
CA LEU A 429 -8.43 17.08 -0.55
C LEU A 429 -9.16 15.83 -1.04
N LEU A 430 -9.35 14.82 -0.17
CA LEU A 430 -10.17 13.63 -0.46
C LEU A 430 -11.63 13.78 0.01
N ASN A 431 -12.06 14.99 0.38
CA ASN A 431 -13.45 15.29 0.65
C ASN A 431 -14.13 15.74 -0.65
N LYS A 432 -15.39 15.35 -0.90
CA LYS A 432 -16.17 15.81 -2.08
C LYS A 432 -16.28 17.33 -2.17
N GLU A 433 -16.24 18.03 -1.03
CA GLU A 433 -16.25 19.50 -0.99
C GLU A 433 -14.91 20.11 -1.46
N ALA A 434 -13.84 19.33 -1.59
CA ALA A 434 -12.59 19.79 -2.19
C ALA A 434 -12.75 20.21 -3.66
N LYS A 435 -13.85 19.83 -4.33
CA LYS A 435 -14.19 20.31 -5.68
C LYS A 435 -14.24 21.84 -5.79
N TYR A 436 -14.50 22.55 -4.69
CA TYR A 436 -14.47 24.02 -4.67
C TYR A 436 -13.06 24.62 -4.65
N LEU A 437 -12.03 23.79 -4.47
CA LEU A 437 -10.62 24.15 -4.62
C LEU A 437 -10.12 23.88 -6.05
N CYS A 438 -10.86 23.11 -6.84
CA CYS A 438 -10.51 22.76 -8.20
C CYS A 438 -10.78 23.92 -9.17
N GLY A 439 -10.12 23.87 -10.33
CA GLY A 439 -10.53 24.67 -11.50
C GLY A 439 -11.94 24.31 -11.97
N ASP A 440 -12.54 25.17 -12.78
CA ASP A 440 -13.94 25.04 -13.20
C ASP A 440 -14.22 23.74 -13.96
N GLY A 441 -13.26 23.26 -14.76
CA GLY A 441 -13.38 22.04 -15.54
C GLY A 441 -13.38 20.80 -14.66
N LEU A 442 -12.39 20.66 -13.78
CA LEU A 442 -12.31 19.54 -12.84
C LEU A 442 -13.47 19.57 -11.84
N ARG A 443 -13.86 20.75 -11.35
CA ARG A 443 -15.03 20.91 -10.50
C ARG A 443 -16.29 20.38 -11.19
N ARG A 444 -16.51 20.73 -12.46
CA ARG A 444 -17.66 20.25 -13.24
C ARG A 444 -17.65 18.72 -13.39
N VAL A 445 -16.49 18.12 -13.62
CA VAL A 445 -16.34 16.66 -13.68
C VAL A 445 -16.68 16.02 -12.34
N CYS A 446 -16.18 16.56 -11.22
CA CYS A 446 -16.53 16.07 -9.88
C CYS A 446 -18.04 16.18 -9.59
N GLU A 447 -18.71 17.25 -10.01
CA GLU A 447 -20.16 17.40 -9.82
C GLU A 447 -20.98 16.40 -10.65
N LEU A 448 -20.47 15.97 -11.81
CA LEU A 448 -21.13 15.00 -12.67
C LEU A 448 -20.90 13.55 -12.21
N ALA A 449 -19.66 13.20 -11.88
CA ALA A 449 -19.25 11.83 -11.55
C ALA A 449 -19.39 11.47 -10.05
N ASP A 450 -19.74 12.44 -9.21
CA ASP A 450 -19.93 12.35 -7.75
C ASP A 450 -18.73 11.81 -6.94
#